data_AF-A0A2Z5QWQ1-F1
#
_entry.id   AF-A0A2Z5QWQ1-F1
#
_cell.length_a   1.000
_cell.length_b   1.000
_cell.length_c   1.000
_cell.angle_alpha   90.00
_cell.angle_beta   90.00
_cell.angle_gamma   90.00
#
_symmetry.space_group_name_H-M   'P 1'
#
loop_
_entity.id
_entity.type
_entity.pdbx_description
1 polymer ?
#
loop_
_entity_poly.entity_id
_entity_poly.type
_entity_poly.pdbx_seq_one_letter_code
_entity_poly.pdbx_strand_id
1 'polypeptide(L)'
;MGLSRFTTGVFAQLFFNIAMFIPLGVLTAGCLRWGLRASTLAGFGLSLFIELSQLSGNWGLAPCPYRTFDVDDLINNTAGALMGALVVMLWRLLRSRLRARRAARVATANW
;
A
#
# COMPACT_ATOMS: atom_id res chain seq x y z
N MET A 1 31.91 6.85 -10.52
CA MET A 1 31.26 7.28 -9.26
C MET A 1 29.82 7.79 -9.42
N GLY A 2 29.34 8.15 -10.62
CA GLY A 2 27.98 8.67 -10.80
C GLY A 2 26.86 7.63 -10.82
N LEU A 3 27.02 6.50 -11.55
CA LEU A 3 25.95 5.51 -11.73
C LEU A 3 25.42 4.93 -10.41
N SER A 4 26.30 4.63 -9.44
CA SER A 4 25.87 4.03 -8.17
C SER A 4 24.93 4.93 -7.37
N ARG A 5 25.10 6.26 -7.43
CA ARG A 5 24.24 7.21 -6.70
C ARG A 5 22.83 7.31 -7.31
N PHE A 6 22.72 7.31 -8.63
CA PHE A 6 21.43 7.34 -9.32
C PHE A 6 20.65 6.03 -9.09
N THR A 7 21.34 4.89 -9.24
CA THR A 7 20.73 3.58 -9.02
C THR A 7 20.22 3.44 -7.58
N THR A 8 21.02 3.85 -6.58
CA THR A 8 20.57 3.81 -5.18
C THR A 8 19.39 4.74 -4.90
N GLY A 9 19.37 5.95 -5.50
CA GLY A 9 18.27 6.90 -5.33
C GLY A 9 16.94 6.38 -5.87
N VAL A 10 16.94 5.85 -7.11
CA VAL A 10 15.75 5.30 -7.74
C VAL A 10 15.23 4.07 -7.00
N PHE A 11 16.12 3.16 -6.56
CA PHE A 11 15.72 2.01 -5.77
C PHE A 11 15.15 2.41 -4.40
N ALA A 12 15.74 3.42 -3.76
CA ALA A 12 15.22 3.93 -2.49
C ALA A 12 13.83 4.53 -2.67
N GLN A 13 13.62 5.37 -3.70
CA GLN A 13 12.33 5.98 -4.01
C GLN A 13 11.26 4.91 -4.25
N LEU A 14 11.54 3.93 -5.11
CA LEU A 14 10.63 2.80 -5.36
C LEU A 14 10.29 2.04 -4.07
N PHE A 15 11.30 1.66 -3.28
CA PHE A 15 11.12 0.87 -2.07
C PHE A 15 10.30 1.63 -1.02
N PHE A 16 10.66 2.87 -0.73
CA PHE A 16 10.01 3.67 0.31
C PHE A 16 8.59 4.09 -0.07
N ASN A 17 8.33 4.39 -1.34
CA ASN A 17 6.99 4.73 -1.82
C ASN A 17 6.02 3.56 -1.66
N ILE A 18 6.44 2.36 -2.06
CA ILE A 18 5.67 1.13 -1.81
C ILE A 18 5.49 0.91 -0.29
N ALA A 19 6.58 0.96 0.47
CA ALA A 19 6.56 0.67 1.90
C ALA A 19 5.63 1.62 2.69
N MET A 20 5.61 2.91 2.32
CA MET A 20 4.78 3.93 2.97
C MET A 20 3.28 3.65 2.84
N PHE A 21 2.85 3.05 1.73
CA PHE A 21 1.43 2.79 1.45
C PHE A 21 0.94 1.40 1.88
N ILE A 22 1.83 0.46 2.21
CA ILE A 22 1.44 -0.84 2.77
C ILE A 22 0.57 -0.69 4.04
N PRO A 23 0.94 0.12 5.05
CA PRO A 23 0.10 0.33 6.22
C PRO A 23 -1.30 0.85 5.88
N LEU A 24 -1.41 1.76 4.91
CA LEU A 24 -2.72 2.27 4.46
C LEU A 24 -3.59 1.13 3.90
N GLY A 25 -3.02 0.27 3.05
CA GLY A 25 -3.70 -0.91 2.52
C GLY A 25 -4.15 -1.88 3.61
N VAL A 26 -3.32 -2.09 4.64
CA VAL A 26 -3.65 -2.93 5.79
C VAL A 26 -4.77 -2.32 6.62
N LEU A 27 -4.74 -1.01 6.89
CA LEU A 27 -5.77 -0.32 7.67
C LEU A 27 -7.13 -0.32 6.95
N THR A 28 -7.13 0.00 5.66
CA THR A 28 -8.36 0.06 4.85
C THR A 28 -8.99 -1.32 4.64
N ALA A 29 -8.22 -2.34 4.24
CA ALA A 29 -8.75 -3.69 4.05
C ALA A 29 -9.03 -4.41 5.39
N GLY A 30 -8.22 -4.14 6.40
CA GLY A 30 -8.23 -4.76 7.72
C GLY A 30 -9.28 -4.15 8.65
N CYS A 31 -9.01 -2.93 9.11
CA CYS A 31 -9.83 -2.22 10.09
C CYS A 31 -11.15 -1.73 9.47
N LEU A 32 -11.09 -1.06 8.32
CA LEU A 32 -12.27 -0.48 7.68
C LEU A 32 -13.03 -1.49 6.81
N ARG A 33 -12.42 -2.65 6.51
CA ARG A 33 -13.01 -3.76 5.75
C ARG A 33 -13.45 -3.38 4.33
N TRP A 34 -12.84 -2.35 3.74
CA TRP A 34 -13.18 -1.83 2.41
C TRP A 34 -12.90 -2.82 1.26
N GLY A 35 -12.13 -3.87 1.50
CA GLY A 35 -11.79 -4.87 0.47
C GLY A 35 -10.75 -4.35 -0.52
N LEU A 36 -10.32 -5.21 -1.46
CA LEU A 36 -9.16 -4.94 -2.31
C LEU A 36 -9.33 -3.67 -3.16
N ARG A 37 -10.44 -3.59 -3.91
CA ARG A 37 -10.68 -2.49 -4.87
C ARG A 37 -10.70 -1.13 -4.19
N ALA A 38 -11.48 -0.98 -3.13
CA ALA A 38 -11.60 0.30 -2.43
C ALA A 38 -10.31 0.67 -1.68
N SER A 39 -9.56 -0.31 -1.17
CA SER A 39 -8.24 -0.05 -0.54
C SER A 39 -7.22 0.45 -1.57
N THR A 40 -7.19 -0.14 -2.76
CA THR A 40 -6.33 0.30 -3.88
C THR A 40 -6.75 1.70 -4.38
N LEU A 41 -8.05 1.95 -4.55
CA LEU A 41 -8.55 3.27 -4.95
C LEU A 41 -8.26 4.34 -3.91
N ALA A 42 -8.34 4.01 -2.61
CA ALA A 42 -7.94 4.93 -1.55
C ALA A 42 -6.44 5.24 -1.60
N GLY A 43 -5.59 4.24 -1.87
CA GLY A 43 -4.16 4.44 -2.09
C GLY A 43 -3.87 5.34 -3.29
N PHE A 44 -4.51 5.07 -4.43
CA PHE A 44 -4.41 5.91 -5.62
C PHE A 44 -4.86 7.35 -5.35
N GLY A 45 -6.03 7.53 -4.73
CA GLY A 45 -6.58 8.85 -4.44
C GLY A 45 -5.71 9.65 -3.47
N LEU A 46 -5.20 9.02 -2.42
CA LEU A 46 -4.28 9.67 -1.49
C LEU A 46 -2.95 10.03 -2.17
N SER A 47 -2.38 9.12 -2.96
CA SER A 47 -1.14 9.40 -3.68
C SER A 47 -1.31 10.51 -4.70
N LEU A 48 -2.41 10.53 -5.45
CA LEU A 48 -2.74 11.61 -6.38
C LEU A 48 -2.89 12.94 -5.63
N PHE A 49 -3.54 12.94 -4.46
CA PHE A 49 -3.67 14.13 -3.63
C PHE A 49 -2.30 14.65 -3.16
N ILE A 50 -1.37 13.77 -2.80
CA ILE A 50 0.00 14.13 -2.43
C ILE A 50 0.75 14.76 -3.61
N GLU A 51 0.72 14.11 -4.79
CA GLU A 51 1.37 14.65 -6.00
C GLU A 51 0.81 16.02 -6.39
N LEU A 52 -0.52 16.19 -6.35
CA LEU A 52 -1.17 17.46 -6.66
C LEU A 52 -0.82 18.55 -5.64
N SER A 53 -0.74 18.17 -4.36
CA SER A 53 -0.29 19.09 -3.31
C SER A 53 1.15 19.53 -3.54
N GLN A 54 2.03 18.65 -4.03
CA GLN A 54 3.42 19.01 -4.32
C GLN A 54 3.56 19.85 -5.59
N LEU A 55 2.84 19.48 -6.64
CA LEU A 55 2.84 20.20 -7.92
C LEU A 55 2.31 21.63 -7.75
N SER A 56 1.29 21.82 -6.92
CA SER A 56 0.68 23.13 -6.67
C SER A 56 1.40 23.97 -5.62
N GLY A 57 2.50 23.48 -5.03
CA GLY A 57 3.16 24.19 -3.93
C GLY A 57 2.24 24.30 -2.71
N ASN A 58 1.64 23.18 -2.29
CA ASN A 58 0.63 23.09 -1.25
C ASN A 58 -0.56 24.02 -1.50
N TRP A 59 -1.15 23.91 -2.69
CA TRP A 59 -2.34 24.67 -3.11
C TRP A 59 -2.11 26.19 -3.13
N GLY A 60 -0.91 26.62 -3.54
CA GLY A 60 -0.52 28.03 -3.64
C GLY A 60 0.01 28.64 -2.33
N LEU A 61 0.22 27.84 -1.28
CA LEU A 61 0.88 28.29 -0.05
C LEU A 61 2.39 28.52 -0.25
N ALA A 62 3.01 27.76 -1.15
CA ALA A 62 4.37 27.98 -1.61
C ALA A 62 4.35 28.67 -2.99
N PRO A 63 5.30 29.59 -3.26
CA PRO A 63 5.35 30.34 -4.51
C PRO A 63 5.78 29.48 -5.72
N CYS A 64 6.28 28.26 -5.48
CA CYS A 64 6.74 27.35 -6.51
C CYS A 64 6.39 25.89 -6.18
N PRO A 65 6.30 25.02 -7.21
CA PRO A 65 6.16 23.57 -7.01
C PRO A 65 7.34 23.02 -6.22
N TYR A 66 7.09 22.09 -5.30
CA TYR A 66 8.17 21.40 -4.59
C TYR A 66 8.92 20.43 -5.51
N ARG A 67 8.20 19.82 -6.46
CA ARG A 67 8.75 18.94 -7.50
C ARG A 67 7.81 18.82 -8.68
N THR A 68 8.31 18.23 -9.77
CA THR A 68 7.49 17.80 -10.90
C THR A 68 6.61 16.61 -10.53
N PHE A 69 5.42 16.53 -11.14
CA PHE A 69 4.51 15.41 -10.96
C PHE A 69 5.18 14.09 -11.39
N ASP A 70 5.22 13.12 -10.48
CA ASP A 70 5.89 11.83 -10.71
C ASP A 70 4.86 10.69 -10.81
N VAL A 71 4.70 10.15 -12.02
CA VAL A 71 3.77 9.05 -12.30
C VAL A 71 4.25 7.75 -11.65
N ASP A 72 5.57 7.56 -11.54
CA ASP A 72 6.13 6.34 -10.95
C ASP A 72 5.80 6.28 -9.46
N ASP A 73 5.76 7.43 -8.79
CA ASP A 73 5.36 7.51 -7.38
C ASP A 73 3.89 7.19 -7.18
N LEU A 74 3.02 7.68 -8.07
CA LEU A 74 1.60 7.32 -8.09
C LEU A 74 1.40 5.79 -8.23
N ILE A 75 2.17 5.16 -9.11
CA ILE A 75 2.13 3.70 -9.33
C ILE A 75 2.67 2.96 -8.10
N ASN A 76 3.85 3.34 -7.59
CA ASN A 76 4.52 2.68 -6.48
C ASN A 76 3.69 2.75 -5.18
N ASN A 77 3.14 3.93 -4.88
CA ASN A 77 2.25 4.14 -3.74
C ASN A 77 0.96 3.31 -3.87
N THR A 78 0.33 3.32 -5.04
CA THR A 78 -0.87 2.53 -5.30
C THR A 78 -0.59 1.02 -5.16
N ALA A 79 0.57 0.56 -5.65
CA ALA A 79 1.03 -0.82 -5.48
C ALA A 79 1.24 -1.18 -4.00
N GLY A 80 1.83 -0.28 -3.21
CA GLY A 80 1.94 -0.44 -1.76
C GLY A 80 0.60 -0.65 -1.08
N ALA A 81 -0.41 0.17 -1.40
CA ALA A 81 -1.75 0.03 -0.85
C ALA A 81 -2.42 -1.28 -1.26
N LEU A 82 -2.26 -1.69 -2.53
CA LEU A 82 -2.72 -2.98 -3.02
C LEU A 82 -2.05 -4.14 -2.26
N MET A 83 -0.73 -4.10 -2.08
CA MET A 83 0.02 -5.12 -1.34
C MET A 83 -0.44 -5.23 0.12
N GLY A 84 -0.63 -4.10 0.81
CA GLY A 84 -1.17 -4.09 2.17
C GLY A 84 -2.55 -4.74 2.26
N ALA A 85 -3.42 -4.45 1.30
CA ALA A 85 -4.74 -5.06 1.24
C ALA A 85 -4.68 -6.58 0.93
N LEU A 86 -3.79 -7.01 0.04
CA LEU A 86 -3.54 -8.42 -0.26
C LEU A 86 -3.03 -9.18 0.97
N VAL A 87 -2.13 -8.58 1.76
CA VAL A 87 -1.64 -9.17 3.01
C VAL A 87 -2.79 -9.46 3.97
N VAL A 88 -3.74 -8.53 4.13
CA VAL A 88 -4.93 -8.74 4.97
C VAL A 88 -5.82 -9.87 4.42
N MET A 89 -6.04 -9.91 3.11
CA MET A 89 -6.85 -10.97 2.49
C MET A 89 -6.22 -12.34 2.66
N LEU A 90 -4.90 -12.45 2.42
CA LEU A 90 -4.13 -13.67 2.61
C LEU A 90 -4.19 -14.11 4.08
N TRP A 91 -3.99 -13.18 5.02
CA TRP A 91 -4.09 -13.45 6.45
C TRP A 91 -5.47 -14.02 6.83
N ARG A 92 -6.55 -13.40 6.35
CA ARG A 92 -7.93 -13.86 6.61
C ARG A 92 -8.16 -15.27 6.04
N LEU A 93 -7.65 -15.56 4.84
CA LEU A 93 -7.76 -16.87 4.21
C LEU A 93 -6.97 -17.95 4.97
N LEU A 94 -5.73 -17.65 5.36
CA LEU A 94 -4.92 -18.59 6.15
C LEU A 94 -5.58 -18.87 7.50
N ARG A 95 -6.09 -17.83 8.18
CA ARG A 95 -6.76 -17.98 9.47
C ARG A 95 -8.06 -18.79 9.37
N SER A 96 -8.85 -18.63 8.31
CA SER A 96 -10.06 -19.44 8.11
C SER A 96 -9.73 -20.92 7.87
N ARG A 97 -8.70 -21.21 7.05
CA ARG A 97 -8.22 -22.58 6.81
C ARG A 97 -7.69 -23.24 8.08
N LEU A 98 -6.91 -22.53 8.89
CA LEU A 98 -6.39 -23.06 10.15
C LEU A 98 -7.51 -23.37 11.15
N ARG A 99 -8.54 -22.52 11.23
CA ARG A 99 -9.73 -22.77 12.07
C ARG A 99 -10.49 -24.00 11.60
N ALA A 100 -10.73 -24.15 10.30
CA ALA A 100 -11.41 -25.32 9.74
C ALA A 100 -10.64 -26.62 10.02
N ARG A 101 -9.31 -26.62 9.82
CA ARG A 101 -8.45 -27.77 10.14
C ARG A 101 -8.49 -28.14 11.62
N ARG A 102 -8.50 -27.14 12.52
CA ARG A 102 -8.59 -27.38 13.96
C ARG A 102 -9.95 -27.98 14.35
N ALA A 103 -11.04 -27.47 13.78
CA ALA A 103 -12.38 -28.00 14.02
C ALA A 103 -12.52 -29.48 13.58
N ALA A 104 -11.99 -29.82 12.40
CA ALA A 104 -11.99 -31.19 11.90
C ALA A 104 -11.20 -32.15 12.81
N ARG A 105 -10.02 -31.74 13.29
CA ARG A 105 -9.21 -32.54 14.21
C ARG A 105 -9.89 -32.81 15.55
N VAL A 106 -10.58 -31.81 16.11
CA VAL A 106 -11.33 -31.96 17.37
C VAL A 106 -12.51 -32.91 17.16
N ALA A 107 -13.23 -32.79 16.04
CA ALA A 107 -14.33 -33.70 15.73
C ALA A 107 -13.86 -35.16 15.65
N THR A 108 -12.74 -35.43 14.95
CA THR A 108 -12.19 -36.80 14.84
C THR A 108 -11.63 -37.37 16.14
N ALA A 109 -11.28 -36.53 17.12
CA ALA A 109 -10.73 -36.99 18.41
C ALA A 109 -11.81 -37.33 19.45
N ASN A 110 -13.06 -36.94 19.20
CA ASN A 110 -14.20 -37.18 20.10
C ASN A 110 -15.05 -38.40 19.68
N TRP A 111 -14.60 -39.17 18.68
CA TRP A 111 -15.15 -40.46 18.25
C TRP A 111 -14.15 -41.56 18.59
#